data_AF-A0A2V9TTP9-F1
#
_entry.id   AF-A0A2V9TTP9-F1
#
_cell.length_a   1.000
_cell.length_b   1.000
_cell.length_c   1.000
_cell.angle_alpha   90.00
_cell.angle_beta   90.00
_cell.angle_gamma   90.00
#
_symmetry.space_group_name_H-M   'P 1'
#
loop_
_entity.id
_entity.type
_entity.pdbx_description
1 polymer ?
#
loop_
_entity_poly.entity_id
_entity_poly.type
_entity_poly.pdbx_seq_one_letter_code
_entity_poly.pdbx_strand_id
1 'polypeptide(L)'
;MEGMLRDPNLVPLSRQHQHALALCVRINRAALATPGEVKAWQSEIQQHFEQEIRFHFAAEEKHLFPAARQYPDLVSLADELVAEHKQLREYFAQSAAGALDEAGVRRFAETLSGHIRKEERQLFEELQRRMTPPMLAEVGEQIDHALGAGPETCITPTESILKNL
;
A
#
# COMPACT_ATOMS: atom_id res chain seq x y z
N MET A 1 -13.66 23.36 1.65
CA MET A 1 -13.82 22.02 2.25
C MET A 1 -12.59 21.77 3.09
N GLU A 2 -12.73 21.77 4.41
CA GLU A 2 -11.66 21.36 5.31
C GLU A 2 -11.30 19.90 4.98
N GLY A 3 -10.03 19.64 4.68
CA GLY A 3 -9.57 18.27 4.50
C GLY A 3 -9.65 17.54 5.83
N MET A 4 -10.37 16.42 5.85
CA MET A 4 -10.43 15.57 7.04
C MET A 4 -9.03 15.03 7.33
N LEU A 5 -8.52 15.27 8.55
CA LEU A 5 -7.28 14.64 8.98
C LEU A 5 -7.48 13.12 9.06
N ARG A 6 -6.48 12.37 8.62
CA ARG A 6 -6.49 10.90 8.71
C ARG A 6 -6.53 10.49 10.18
N ASP A 7 -7.42 9.57 10.50
CA ASP A 7 -7.50 8.99 11.84
C ASP A 7 -6.20 8.26 12.16
N PRO A 8 -5.63 8.41 13.39
CA PRO A 8 -4.37 7.77 13.77
C PRO A 8 -4.31 6.26 13.50
N ASN A 9 -5.45 5.57 13.56
CA ASN A 9 -5.55 4.12 13.34
C ASN A 9 -5.38 3.72 11.87
N LEU A 10 -5.55 4.66 10.93
CA LEU A 10 -5.37 4.45 9.50
C LEU A 10 -4.05 5.04 8.96
N VAL A 11 -3.36 5.85 9.76
CA VAL A 11 -2.06 6.44 9.42
C VAL A 11 -1.00 5.40 9.00
N PRO A 12 -0.90 4.20 9.62
CA PRO A 12 0.06 3.19 9.19
C PRO A 12 -0.09 2.79 7.72
N LEU A 13 -1.33 2.58 7.24
CA LEU A 13 -1.62 2.30 5.83
C LEU A 13 -1.29 3.52 4.97
N SER A 14 -1.73 4.72 5.37
CA SER A 14 -1.43 5.96 4.65
C SER A 14 0.07 6.23 4.50
N ARG A 15 0.91 5.78 5.44
CA ARG A 15 2.37 5.88 5.31
C ARG A 15 2.91 4.97 4.21
N GLN A 16 2.46 3.72 4.15
CA GLN A 16 2.85 2.78 3.08
C GLN A 16 2.32 3.27 1.71
N HIS A 17 1.13 3.88 1.68
CA HIS A 17 0.64 4.59 0.49
C HIS A 17 1.60 5.67 0.00
N GLN A 18 2.18 6.48 0.89
CA GLN A 18 3.14 7.50 0.45
C GLN A 18 4.39 6.89 -0.20
N HIS A 19 4.90 5.77 0.33
CA HIS A 19 6.03 5.06 -0.28
C HIS A 19 5.68 4.52 -1.67
N ALA A 20 4.53 3.87 -1.81
CA ALA A 20 4.04 3.36 -3.09
C ALA A 20 3.76 4.49 -4.11
N LEU A 21 3.21 5.63 -3.66
CA LEU A 21 3.03 6.81 -4.52
C LEU A 21 4.37 7.42 -4.95
N ALA A 22 5.39 7.42 -4.09
CA ALA A 22 6.72 7.88 -4.45
C ALA A 22 7.33 7.01 -5.56
N LEU A 23 7.16 5.68 -5.50
CA LEU A 23 7.52 4.76 -6.59
C LEU A 23 6.78 5.12 -7.88
N CYS A 24 5.46 5.31 -7.82
CA CYS A 24 4.65 5.69 -8.99
C CYS A 24 5.13 7.01 -9.63
N VAL A 25 5.44 8.03 -8.83
CA VAL A 25 5.95 9.32 -9.31
C VAL A 25 7.30 9.15 -10.00
N ARG A 26 8.19 8.31 -9.47
CA ARG A 26 9.49 8.05 -10.07
C ARG A 26 9.36 7.31 -11.40
N ILE A 27 8.51 6.27 -11.47
CA ILE A 27 8.20 5.57 -12.72
C ILE A 27 7.65 6.53 -13.77
N ASN A 28 6.69 7.38 -13.41
CA ASN A 28 6.07 8.32 -14.35
C ASN A 28 7.04 9.38 -14.89
N ARG A 29 8.11 9.68 -14.15
CA ARG A 29 9.18 10.61 -14.57
C ARG A 29 10.33 9.93 -15.29
N ALA A 30 10.40 8.60 -15.28
CA ALA A 30 11.50 7.86 -15.87
C ALA A 30 11.41 7.85 -17.40
N ALA A 31 12.57 7.98 -18.04
CA ALA A 31 12.74 7.51 -19.41
C ALA A 31 12.82 5.98 -19.35
N LEU A 32 11.84 5.31 -19.96
CA LEU A 32 11.79 3.85 -20.09
C LEU A 32 12.24 3.46 -21.50
N ALA A 33 13.36 4.03 -21.95
CA ALA A 33 13.76 4.02 -23.36
C ALA A 33 14.56 2.78 -23.75
N THR A 34 15.11 2.06 -22.76
CA THR A 34 15.95 0.88 -22.98
C THR A 34 15.41 -0.34 -22.23
N PRO A 35 15.65 -1.56 -22.76
CA PRO A 35 15.31 -2.80 -22.03
C PRO A 35 15.98 -2.91 -20.66
N GLY A 36 17.18 -2.33 -20.50
CA GLY A 36 17.89 -2.30 -19.22
C GLY A 36 17.18 -1.46 -18.17
N GLU A 37 16.62 -0.30 -18.56
CA GLU A 37 15.83 0.55 -17.68
C GLU A 37 14.52 -0.14 -17.28
N VAL A 38 13.80 -0.73 -18.24
CA VAL A 38 12.57 -1.49 -17.95
C VAL A 38 12.86 -2.62 -16.95
N LYS A 39 13.95 -3.36 -17.13
CA LYS A 39 14.37 -4.42 -16.20
C LYS A 39 14.71 -3.89 -14.81
N ALA A 40 15.35 -2.73 -14.70
CA ALA A 40 15.63 -2.10 -13.41
C ALA A 40 14.33 -1.76 -12.66
N TRP A 41 13.33 -1.23 -13.37
CA TRP A 41 12.00 -0.98 -12.79
C TRP A 41 11.27 -2.25 -12.41
N GLN A 42 11.38 -3.32 -13.21
CA GLN A 42 10.80 -4.61 -12.85
C GLN A 42 11.33 -5.12 -11.50
N SER A 43 12.65 -5.07 -11.31
CA SER A 43 13.29 -5.45 -10.06
C SER A 43 12.84 -4.57 -8.89
N GLU A 44 12.73 -3.27 -9.10
CA GLU A 44 12.31 -2.34 -8.06
C GLU A 44 10.83 -2.54 -7.66
N ILE A 45 9.95 -2.72 -8.64
CA ILE A 45 8.53 -3.06 -8.43
C ILE A 45 8.41 -4.34 -7.60
N GLN A 46 9.20 -5.37 -7.92
CA GLN A 46 9.21 -6.62 -7.17
C GLN A 46 9.69 -6.40 -5.73
N GLN A 47 10.77 -5.64 -5.54
CA GLN A 47 11.32 -5.35 -4.22
C GLN A 47 10.28 -4.65 -3.32
N HIS A 48 9.59 -3.62 -3.83
CA HIS A 48 8.53 -2.94 -3.09
C HIS A 48 7.36 -3.87 -2.75
N PHE A 49 7.01 -4.79 -3.65
CA PHE A 49 5.98 -5.78 -3.40
C PHE A 49 6.33 -6.72 -2.25
N GLU A 50 7.53 -7.28 -2.28
CA GLU A 50 8.00 -8.25 -1.28
C GLU A 50 8.16 -7.64 0.11
N GLN A 51 8.58 -6.37 0.17
CA GLN A 51 8.88 -5.66 1.40
C GLN A 51 7.64 -5.05 2.07
N GLU A 52 6.73 -4.47 1.29
CA GLU A 52 5.65 -3.63 1.87
C GLU A 52 4.27 -3.95 1.30
N ILE A 53 4.09 -3.86 -0.03
CA ILE A 53 2.75 -3.88 -0.66
C ILE A 53 2.02 -5.20 -0.42
N ARG A 54 2.71 -6.35 -0.40
CA ARG A 54 2.05 -7.64 -0.17
C ARG A 54 1.40 -7.73 1.23
N PHE A 55 2.05 -7.15 2.23
CA PHE A 55 1.56 -7.17 3.62
C PHE A 55 0.45 -6.15 3.81
N HIS A 56 0.59 -5.00 3.15
CA HIS A 56 -0.42 -3.96 3.06
C HIS A 56 -1.75 -4.53 2.56
N PHE A 57 -1.75 -5.13 1.36
CA PHE A 57 -2.97 -5.71 0.80
C PHE A 57 -3.56 -6.82 1.67
N ALA A 58 -2.71 -7.63 2.30
CA ALA A 58 -3.17 -8.68 3.20
C ALA A 58 -3.86 -8.12 4.46
N ALA A 59 -3.34 -7.02 5.02
CA ALA A 59 -3.94 -6.35 6.16
C ALA A 59 -5.31 -5.76 5.79
N GLU A 60 -5.42 -5.11 4.63
CA GLU A 60 -6.67 -4.51 4.16
C GLU A 60 -7.73 -5.56 3.85
N GLU A 61 -7.37 -6.60 3.09
CA GLU A 61 -8.29 -7.69 2.74
C GLU A 61 -8.81 -8.44 3.96
N LYS A 62 -7.99 -8.56 5.01
CA LYS A 62 -8.33 -9.30 6.22
C LYS A 62 -9.11 -8.48 7.24
N HIS A 63 -8.84 -7.18 7.35
CA HIS A 63 -9.35 -6.35 8.44
C HIS A 63 -10.15 -5.15 7.96
N LEU A 64 -9.63 -4.40 6.99
CA LEU A 64 -10.25 -3.15 6.55
C LEU A 64 -11.48 -3.36 5.65
N PHE A 65 -11.34 -4.14 4.58
CA PHE A 65 -12.45 -4.39 3.65
C PHE A 65 -13.61 -5.16 4.29
N PRO A 66 -13.39 -6.14 5.19
CA PRO A 66 -14.49 -6.75 5.94
C PRO A 66 -15.25 -5.76 6.83
N ALA A 67 -14.54 -4.80 7.46
CA ALA A 67 -15.17 -3.73 8.22
C ALA A 67 -16.00 -2.79 7.32
N ALA A 68 -15.48 -2.46 6.13
CA ALA A 68 -16.22 -1.67 5.14
C ALA A 68 -17.48 -2.38 4.64
N ARG A 69 -17.41 -3.69 4.40
CA ARG A 69 -18.56 -4.50 3.97
C ARG A 69 -19.70 -4.59 4.99
N GLN A 70 -19.49 -4.17 6.24
CA GLN A 70 -20.59 -4.01 7.21
C GLN A 70 -21.54 -2.87 6.83
N TYR A 71 -21.13 -1.97 5.92
CA TYR A 71 -21.93 -0.86 5.42
C TYR A 71 -22.35 -1.15 3.96
N PRO A 72 -23.65 -1.32 3.68
CA PRO A 72 -24.14 -1.71 2.33
C PRO A 72 -23.62 -0.84 1.19
N ASP A 73 -23.53 0.49 1.40
CA ASP A 73 -23.06 1.44 0.38
C ASP A 73 -21.57 1.29 0.04
N LEU A 74 -20.78 0.67 0.94
CA LEU A 74 -19.34 0.48 0.76
C LEU A 74 -18.99 -0.91 0.21
N VAL A 75 -19.95 -1.83 0.12
CA VAL A 75 -19.70 -3.19 -0.40
C VAL A 75 -19.15 -3.15 -1.82
N SER A 76 -19.77 -2.35 -2.70
CA SER A 76 -19.32 -2.23 -4.10
C SER A 76 -17.91 -1.64 -4.19
N LEU A 77 -17.60 -0.64 -3.36
CA LEU A 77 -16.27 -0.03 -3.29
C LEU A 77 -15.21 -1.03 -2.81
N ALA A 78 -15.52 -1.80 -1.75
CA ALA A 78 -14.62 -2.81 -1.22
C ALA A 78 -14.35 -3.94 -2.23
N ASP A 79 -15.36 -4.37 -2.98
CA ASP A 79 -15.20 -5.40 -4.01
C ASP A 79 -14.39 -4.89 -5.21
N GLU A 80 -14.57 -3.63 -5.59
CA GLU A 80 -13.75 -2.96 -6.61
C GLU A 80 -12.27 -2.90 -6.18
N LEU A 81 -11.98 -2.51 -4.94
CA LEU A 81 -10.62 -2.46 -4.40
C LEU A 81 -9.96 -3.84 -4.36
N VAL A 82 -10.70 -4.89 -3.98
CA VAL A 82 -10.21 -6.29 -4.06
C VAL A 82 -9.91 -6.72 -5.50
N ALA A 83 -10.71 -6.29 -6.47
CA ALA A 83 -10.44 -6.57 -7.87
C ALA A 83 -9.17 -5.85 -8.37
N GLU A 84 -8.96 -4.59 -7.97
CA GLU A 84 -7.73 -3.85 -8.26
C GLU A 84 -6.51 -4.49 -7.62
N HIS A 85 -6.63 -4.97 -6.38
CA HIS A 85 -5.63 -5.78 -5.68
C HIS A 85 -5.20 -7.00 -6.49
N LYS A 86 -6.15 -7.71 -7.10
CA LYS A 86 -5.85 -8.85 -7.97
C LYS A 86 -5.09 -8.41 -9.23
N GLN A 87 -5.55 -7.36 -9.89
CA GLN A 87 -4.88 -6.81 -11.07
C GLN A 87 -3.44 -6.33 -10.76
N LEU A 88 -3.23 -5.68 -9.61
CA LEU A 88 -1.90 -5.24 -9.17
C LEU A 88 -0.97 -6.43 -8.92
N ARG A 89 -1.47 -7.52 -8.34
CA ARG A 89 -0.73 -8.79 -8.20
C ARG A 89 -0.33 -9.40 -9.54
N GLU A 90 -1.15 -9.26 -10.57
CA GLU A 90 -0.80 -9.71 -11.92
C GLU A 90 0.39 -8.92 -12.49
N TYR A 91 0.45 -7.59 -12.29
CA TYR A 91 1.62 -6.81 -12.67
C TYR A 91 2.88 -7.22 -11.91
N PHE A 92 2.78 -7.49 -10.60
CA PHE A 92 3.92 -7.99 -9.82
C PHE A 92 4.41 -9.34 -10.32
N ALA A 93 3.50 -10.26 -10.67
CA ALA A 93 3.86 -11.55 -11.25
C ALA A 93 4.54 -11.41 -12.63
N GLN A 94 4.01 -10.54 -13.50
CA GLN A 94 4.64 -10.23 -14.79
C GLN A 94 6.02 -9.60 -14.62
N SER A 95 6.18 -8.72 -13.63
CA SER A 95 7.45 -8.10 -13.27
C SER A 95 8.49 -9.14 -12.86
N ALA A 96 8.13 -10.06 -11.96
CA ALA A 96 8.98 -11.14 -11.49
C ALA A 96 9.37 -12.12 -12.62
N ALA A 97 8.47 -12.32 -13.60
CA ALA A 97 8.74 -13.12 -14.79
C ALA A 97 9.57 -12.38 -15.87
N GLY A 98 9.91 -11.10 -15.66
CA GLY A 98 10.57 -10.26 -16.67
C GLY A 98 9.70 -9.95 -17.89
N ALA A 99 8.39 -10.19 -17.81
CA ALA A 99 7.44 -10.07 -18.90
C ALA A 99 6.78 -8.68 -18.99
N LEU A 100 6.99 -7.82 -18.00
CA LEU A 100 6.38 -6.50 -17.93
C LEU A 100 7.12 -5.51 -18.85
N ASP A 101 6.49 -5.07 -19.94
CA ASP A 101 7.08 -4.10 -20.87
C ASP A 101 6.98 -2.65 -20.36
N GLU A 102 7.54 -1.68 -21.10
CA GLU A 102 7.44 -0.26 -20.75
C GLU A 102 6.00 0.17 -20.46
N ALA A 103 5.07 -0.20 -21.35
CA ALA A 103 3.68 0.16 -21.23
C ALA A 103 3.05 -0.47 -19.97
N GLY A 104 3.42 -1.70 -19.63
CA GLY A 104 3.04 -2.40 -18.42
C GLY A 104 3.55 -1.69 -17.16
N VAL A 105 4.81 -1.24 -17.14
CA VAL A 105 5.39 -0.47 -16.02
C VAL A 105 4.61 0.84 -15.80
N ARG A 106 4.25 1.55 -16.87
CA ARG A 106 3.42 2.78 -16.76
C ARG A 106 2.01 2.47 -16.26
N ARG A 107 1.35 1.46 -16.85
CA ARG A 107 0.01 1.03 -16.43
C ARG A 107 -0.03 0.56 -14.98
N PHE A 108 1.03 -0.10 -14.50
CA PHE A 108 1.18 -0.44 -13.08
C PHE A 108 1.15 0.80 -12.20
N ALA A 109 1.98 1.82 -12.51
CA ALA A 109 2.04 3.06 -11.73
C ALA A 109 0.71 3.83 -11.74
N GLU A 110 0.02 3.86 -12.88
CA GLU A 110 -1.31 4.47 -13.00
C GLU A 110 -2.36 3.70 -12.18
N THR A 111 -2.38 2.37 -12.28
CA THR A 111 -3.31 1.51 -11.55
C THR A 111 -3.10 1.63 -10.04
N LEU A 112 -1.84 1.53 -9.58
CA LEU A 112 -1.51 1.61 -8.15
C LEU A 112 -1.82 2.99 -7.57
N SER A 113 -1.47 4.06 -8.29
CA SER A 113 -1.77 5.42 -7.82
C SER A 113 -3.27 5.74 -7.84
N GLY A 114 -4.03 5.20 -8.79
CA GLY A 114 -5.49 5.30 -8.84
C GLY A 114 -6.15 4.59 -7.67
N HIS A 115 -5.72 3.36 -7.41
CA HIS A 115 -6.15 2.53 -6.29
C HIS A 115 -5.93 3.24 -4.94
N ILE A 116 -4.70 3.65 -4.65
CA ILE A 116 -4.35 4.36 -3.39
C ILE A 116 -5.21 5.62 -3.19
N ARG A 117 -5.45 6.40 -4.27
CA ARG A 117 -6.28 7.61 -4.18
C ARG A 117 -7.74 7.28 -3.85
N LYS A 118 -8.25 6.15 -4.33
CA LYS A 118 -9.60 5.69 -4.05
C LYS A 118 -9.73 5.29 -2.59
N GLU A 119 -8.76 4.55 -2.06
CA GLU A 119 -8.75 4.17 -0.64
C GLU A 119 -8.68 5.38 0.26
N GLU A 120 -7.72 6.28 0.02
CA GLU A 120 -7.54 7.47 0.84
C GLU A 120 -8.77 8.39 0.82
N ARG A 121 -9.32 8.68 -0.36
CA ARG A 121 -10.34 9.73 -0.51
C ARG A 121 -11.76 9.22 -0.38
N GLN A 122 -12.00 7.93 -0.58
CA GLN A 122 -13.34 7.36 -0.53
C GLN A 122 -13.46 6.40 0.64
N LEU A 123 -12.69 5.31 0.66
CA LEU A 123 -12.84 4.27 1.67
C LEU A 123 -12.52 4.80 3.07
N PHE A 124 -11.34 5.38 3.27
CA PHE A 124 -10.90 5.82 4.59
C PHE A 124 -11.75 7.00 5.10
N GLU A 125 -12.15 7.93 4.22
CA GLU A 125 -13.07 9.01 4.60
C GLU A 125 -14.43 8.47 5.06
N GLU A 126 -15.00 7.51 4.33
CA GLU A 126 -16.30 6.94 4.68
C GLU A 126 -16.25 6.10 5.97
N LEU A 127 -15.18 5.32 6.17
CA LEU A 127 -14.96 4.61 7.42
C LEU A 127 -14.84 5.58 8.60
N GLN A 128 -14.07 6.66 8.46
CA GLN A 128 -13.95 7.69 9.50
C GLN A 128 -15.27 8.42 9.80
N ARG A 129 -16.15 8.58 8.82
CA ARG A 129 -17.48 9.19 9.04
C ARG A 129 -18.44 8.25 9.76
N ARG A 130 -18.33 6.94 9.54
CA ARG A 130 -19.34 5.94 9.94
C ARG A 130 -18.96 5.14 11.17
N MET A 131 -17.67 4.92 11.40
CA MET A 131 -17.18 4.13 12.52
C MET A 131 -17.03 4.98 13.77
N THR A 132 -17.34 4.38 14.92
CA THR A 132 -17.04 5.01 16.21
C THR A 132 -15.54 4.91 16.52
N PRO A 133 -14.97 5.79 17.37
CA PRO A 133 -13.56 5.70 17.74
C PRO A 133 -13.11 4.32 18.25
N PRO A 134 -13.89 3.60 19.09
CA PRO A 134 -13.53 2.23 19.50
C PRO A 134 -13.46 1.23 18.33
N MET A 135 -14.36 1.34 17.35
CA MET A 135 -14.34 0.46 16.17
C MET A 135 -13.12 0.74 15.29
N LEU A 136 -12.75 2.02 15.10
CA LEU A 136 -11.54 2.39 14.36
C LEU A 136 -10.28 1.94 15.09
N ALA A 137 -10.25 2.03 16.41
CA ALA A 137 -9.14 1.53 17.22
C ALA A 137 -8.97 0.02 17.09
N GLU A 138 -10.07 -0.75 17.13
CA GLU A 138 -10.03 -2.21 16.94
C GLU A 138 -9.47 -2.59 15.56
N VAL A 139 -9.94 -1.93 14.50
CA VAL A 139 -9.42 -2.16 13.14
C VAL A 139 -7.96 -1.73 13.03
N GLY A 140 -7.59 -0.60 13.63
CA GLY A 140 -6.21 -0.10 13.66
C GLY A 140 -5.24 -1.06 14.34
N GLU A 141 -5.60 -1.61 15.49
CA GLU A 141 -4.78 -2.59 16.23
C GLU A 141 -4.58 -3.87 15.41
N GLN A 142 -5.64 -4.35 14.75
CA GLN A 142 -5.56 -5.51 13.87
C GLN A 142 -4.66 -5.27 12.65
N ILE A 143 -4.73 -4.08 12.05
CA ILE A 143 -3.86 -3.66 10.95
C ILE A 143 -2.42 -3.56 11.42
N ASP A 144 -2.16 -2.89 12.54
CA ASP A 144 -0.80 -2.71 13.07
C ASP A 144 -0.14 -4.06 13.37
N HIS A 145 -0.87 -5.00 13.98
CA HIS A 145 -0.40 -6.36 14.18
C HIS A 145 -0.13 -7.09 12.85
N ALA A 146 -0.99 -6.92 11.84
CA ALA A 146 -0.80 -7.54 10.53
C ALA A 146 0.42 -6.98 9.78
N LEU A 147 0.70 -5.68 9.90
CA LEU A 147 1.86 -5.02 9.30
C LEU A 147 3.15 -5.28 10.07
N GLY A 148 3.09 -5.32 11.41
CA GLY A 148 4.22 -5.60 12.30
C GLY A 148 4.69 -7.06 12.27
N ALA A 149 3.86 -7.98 11.77
CA ALA A 149 4.24 -9.37 11.52
C ALA A 149 5.05 -9.58 10.21
N GLY A 150 5.34 -8.51 9.46
CA GLY A 150 6.33 -8.51 8.35
C GLY A 150 7.77 -8.62 8.86
N PRO A 151 8.79 -8.78 7.99
CA PRO A 151 10.17 -8.97 8.44
C PRO A 151 10.58 -7.75 9.26
N GLU A 152 10.79 -7.98 10.55
CA GLU A 152 11.10 -6.98 11.56
C GLU A 152 12.20 -6.03 11.08
N THR A 153 11.84 -4.81 10.70
CA THR A 153 12.81 -3.70 10.81
C THR A 153 12.81 -3.22 12.25
N CYS A 154 13.22 -4.09 13.16
CA CYS A 154 13.74 -3.72 14.47
C CYS A 154 15.16 -3.19 14.25
N ILE A 155 15.28 -1.98 13.69
CA ILE A 155 16.51 -1.20 13.83
C ILE A 155 16.38 -0.50 15.19
N THR A 156 16.74 -1.19 16.25
CA THR A 156 17.14 -0.52 17.50
C THR A 156 18.50 0.14 17.24
N PRO A 157 18.68 1.44 17.50
CA PRO A 157 20.03 2.00 17.56
C PRO A 157 20.78 1.26 18.67
N THR A 158 21.86 0.57 18.31
CA THR A 158 22.81 0.02 19.26
C THR A 158 23.42 1.16 20.08
N GLU A 159 22.92 1.37 21.30
CA GLU A 159 23.71 2.03 22.34
C GLU A 159 24.79 1.05 22.82
N SER A 160 26.02 1.27 22.36
CA SER A 160 27.31 0.92 22.97
C SER A 160 28.35 1.13 21.87
N ILE A 161 29.36 1.99 21.98
CA ILE A 161 30.50 1.89 22.90
C ILE A 161 31.18 3.27 22.87
N LEU A 162 31.34 3.93 24.02
CA LEU A 162 32.51 4.76 24.35
C LEU A 162 32.52 4.98 25.87
N LYS A 163 32.88 3.91 26.59
CA LYS A 163 33.57 4.01 27.88
C LYS A 163 34.73 3.03 27.83
N ASN A 164 35.91 3.57 28.09
CA ASN A 164 37.24 2.94 28.10
C ASN A 164 37.96 2.89 26.74
N LEU A 165 38.64 3.99 26.41
CA LEU A 165 40.11 4.09 26.45
C LEU A 165 40.52 5.57 26.55
#